data_AF-A0A1B6ISP2-F1
#
_entry.id   AF-A0A1B6ISP2-F1
#
_cell.length_a   1.000
_cell.length_b   1.000
_cell.length_c   1.000
_cell.angle_alpha   90.00
_cell.angle_beta   90.00
_cell.angle_gamma   90.00
#
_symmetry.space_group_name_H-M   'P 1'
#
loop_
_entity.id
_entity.type
_entity.pdbx_description
1 polymer ?
#
loop_
_entity_poly.entity_id
_entity_poly.type
_entity_poly.pdbx_seq_one_letter_code
_entity_poly.pdbx_strand_id
1 'polypeptide(L)'
;LLAARKWYDGAEKIKQMIAAEELSSSDISRIRELLGGVLARMHPHTAADASVALAARLSTKDAIALLESAESIISGHMTDDVLYANDLIYAQMHLCAYRVSDGDYEGRESEILGWFKIYDSDESEIPFSRKNYTFLQYAAYILYEKIHNLEQAQKYLLRYITASSDYTLLESVVRR
;
A
#
# COMPACT_ATOMS: atom_id res chain seq x y z
N LEU A 1 -14.10 -5.28 26.40
CA LEU A 1 -13.10 -6.37 26.40
C LEU A 1 -13.50 -7.56 25.51
N LEU A 2 -14.65 -8.23 25.74
CA LEU A 2 -15.10 -9.35 24.89
C LEU A 2 -15.35 -8.99 23.41
N ALA A 3 -15.95 -7.83 23.13
CA ALA A 3 -16.19 -7.38 21.76
C ALA A 3 -14.88 -7.05 21.02
N ALA A 4 -13.94 -6.36 21.67
CA ALA A 4 -12.63 -6.03 21.10
C ALA A 4 -11.82 -7.29 20.74
N ARG A 5 -11.88 -8.32 21.60
CA ARG A 5 -11.24 -9.62 21.34
C ARG A 5 -11.83 -10.32 20.10
N LYS A 6 -13.16 -10.29 19.93
CA LYS A 6 -13.83 -10.84 18.74
C LYS A 6 -13.42 -10.11 17.45
N TRP A 7 -13.23 -8.78 17.50
CA TRP A 7 -12.78 -8.01 16.35
C TRP A 7 -11.33 -8.32 15.98
N TYR A 8 -10.46 -8.45 17.00
CA TYR A 8 -9.08 -8.88 16.80
C TYR A 8 -9.00 -10.29 16.18
N ASP A 9 -9.71 -11.27 16.74
CA ASP A 9 -9.74 -12.64 16.22
C ASP A 9 -10.30 -12.69 14.78
N GLY A 10 -11.27 -11.83 14.47
CA GLY A 10 -11.82 -11.66 13.12
C GLY A 10 -10.80 -11.10 12.13
N ALA A 11 -10.04 -10.08 12.53
CA ALA A 11 -8.99 -9.49 11.72
C ALA A 11 -7.84 -10.48 11.44
N GLU A 12 -7.42 -11.25 12.46
CA GLU A 12 -6.43 -12.31 12.30
C GLU A 12 -6.89 -13.39 11.32
N LYS A 13 -8.16 -13.81 11.42
CA LYS A 13 -8.73 -14.78 10.49
C LYS A 13 -8.73 -14.27 9.05
N ILE A 14 -9.08 -12.99 8.83
CA ILE A 14 -9.05 -12.38 7.50
C ILE A 14 -7.63 -12.37 6.93
N LYS A 15 -6.62 -12.01 7.72
CA LYS A 15 -5.22 -12.07 7.29
C LYS A 15 -4.79 -13.48 6.88
N GLN A 16 -5.14 -14.48 7.68
CA GLN A 16 -4.85 -15.89 7.36
C GLN A 16 -5.52 -16.32 6.05
N MET A 17 -6.76 -15.91 5.82
CA MET A 17 -7.46 -16.18 4.57
C MET A 17 -6.77 -15.51 3.38
N ILE A 18 -6.35 -14.26 3.50
CA ILE A 18 -5.62 -13.54 2.43
C ILE A 18 -4.26 -14.18 2.12
N ALA A 19 -3.59 -14.71 3.14
CA ALA A 19 -2.27 -15.33 3.02
C ALA A 19 -2.28 -16.72 2.36
N ALA A 20 -3.45 -17.31 2.09
CA ALA A 20 -3.54 -18.59 1.40
C ALA A 20 -2.94 -18.50 -0.02
N GLU A 21 -2.12 -19.49 -0.38
CA GLU A 21 -1.43 -19.54 -1.68
C GLU A 21 -2.43 -19.59 -2.83
N GLU A 22 -3.43 -20.48 -2.71
CA GLU A 22 -4.49 -20.65 -3.70
C GLU A 22 -5.81 -20.09 -3.16
N LEU A 23 -6.27 -18.99 -3.77
CA LEU A 23 -7.58 -18.39 -3.50
C LEU A 23 -8.42 -18.41 -4.76
N SER A 24 -9.60 -19.03 -4.68
CA SER A 24 -10.58 -18.93 -5.76
C SER A 24 -11.18 -17.53 -5.83
N SER A 25 -11.79 -17.16 -6.96
CA SER A 25 -12.53 -15.90 -7.08
C SER A 25 -13.64 -15.79 -6.03
N SER A 26 -14.31 -16.91 -5.69
CA SER A 26 -15.30 -16.94 -4.61
C SER A 26 -14.70 -16.67 -3.23
N ASP A 27 -13.49 -17.16 -2.96
CA ASP A 27 -12.81 -16.88 -1.69
C ASP A 27 -12.46 -15.39 -1.59
N ILE A 28 -11.95 -14.81 -2.68
CA ILE A 28 -11.62 -13.38 -2.76
C ILE A 28 -12.88 -12.51 -2.52
N SER A 29 -14.00 -12.84 -3.17
CA SER A 29 -15.27 -12.14 -2.94
C SER A 29 -15.73 -12.22 -1.49
N ARG A 30 -15.64 -13.41 -0.88
CA ARG A 30 -16.00 -13.63 0.52
C ARG A 30 -15.09 -12.84 1.47
N ILE A 31 -13.78 -12.86 1.23
CA ILE A 31 -12.81 -12.12 2.03
C ILE A 31 -13.09 -10.61 1.94
N ARG A 32 -13.38 -10.10 0.73
CA ARG A 32 -13.75 -8.69 0.53
C ARG A 32 -14.98 -8.29 1.33
N GLU A 33 -16.03 -9.10 1.29
CA GLU A 33 -17.25 -8.85 2.08
C GLU A 33 -16.96 -8.85 3.59
N LEU A 34 -16.22 -9.85 4.08
CA LEU A 34 -15.83 -9.94 5.48
C LEU A 34 -15.00 -8.74 5.93
N LEU A 35 -13.99 -8.37 5.13
CA LEU A 35 -13.14 -7.22 5.41
C LEU A 35 -13.96 -5.93 5.44
N GLY A 36 -14.80 -5.68 4.43
CA GLY A 36 -15.67 -4.49 4.38
C GLY A 36 -16.61 -4.37 5.59
N GLY A 37 -17.10 -5.49 6.12
CA GLY A 37 -17.96 -5.52 7.31
C GLY A 37 -17.25 -5.18 8.63
N VAL A 38 -15.92 -5.29 8.69
CA VAL A 38 -15.15 -5.10 9.93
C VAL A 38 -14.09 -4.01 9.85
N LEU A 39 -13.77 -3.50 8.65
CA LEU A 39 -12.65 -2.58 8.40
C LEU A 39 -12.66 -1.36 9.31
N ALA A 40 -13.83 -0.72 9.48
CA ALA A 40 -13.99 0.47 10.34
C ALA A 40 -13.79 0.19 11.84
N ARG A 41 -13.73 -1.07 12.25
CA ARG A 41 -13.54 -1.51 13.64
C ARG A 41 -12.18 -2.16 13.86
N MET A 42 -11.37 -2.28 12.81
CA MET A 42 -10.03 -2.82 12.88
C MET A 42 -9.06 -1.75 13.38
N HIS A 43 -7.98 -2.20 14.02
CA HIS A 43 -6.86 -1.34 14.31
C HIS A 43 -6.26 -0.80 12.98
N PRO A 44 -5.91 0.50 12.87
CA PRO A 44 -5.45 1.10 11.62
C PRO A 44 -4.31 0.35 10.92
N HIS A 45 -3.30 -0.08 11.67
CA HIS A 45 -2.24 -0.95 11.16
C HIS A 45 -2.76 -2.22 10.47
N THR A 46 -3.70 -2.92 11.10
CA THR A 46 -4.27 -4.14 10.52
C THR A 46 -5.19 -3.84 9.34
N ALA A 47 -5.91 -2.72 9.37
CA ALA A 47 -6.73 -2.27 8.25
C ALA A 47 -5.87 -1.97 7.01
N ALA A 48 -4.75 -1.26 7.18
CA ALA A 48 -3.79 -0.98 6.11
C ALA A 48 -3.22 -2.27 5.51
N ASP A 49 -2.63 -3.13 6.36
CA ASP A 49 -1.97 -4.36 5.90
C ASP A 49 -2.95 -5.33 5.23
N ALA A 50 -4.14 -5.55 5.80
CA ALA A 50 -5.13 -6.46 5.22
C ALA A 50 -5.69 -5.92 3.89
N SER A 51 -5.92 -4.61 3.80
CA SER A 51 -6.45 -3.98 2.58
C SER A 51 -5.43 -4.03 1.45
N VAL A 52 -4.16 -3.75 1.74
CA VAL A 52 -3.07 -3.85 0.75
C VAL A 52 -2.87 -5.30 0.30
N ALA A 53 -2.88 -6.26 1.23
CA ALA A 53 -2.70 -7.67 0.89
C ALA A 53 -3.86 -8.22 0.05
N LEU A 54 -5.11 -7.81 0.34
CA LEU A 54 -6.26 -8.18 -0.48
C LEU A 54 -6.25 -7.46 -1.83
N ALA A 55 -5.86 -6.18 -1.89
CA ALA A 55 -5.77 -5.40 -3.13
C ALA A 55 -4.90 -6.10 -4.18
N ALA A 56 -3.79 -6.74 -3.77
CA ALA A 56 -2.91 -7.53 -4.65
C ALA A 56 -3.60 -8.75 -5.31
N ARG A 57 -4.79 -9.13 -4.85
CA ARG A 57 -5.62 -10.23 -5.40
C ARG A 57 -6.84 -9.73 -6.18
N LEU A 58 -7.03 -8.41 -6.30
CA LEU A 58 -8.21 -7.79 -6.91
C LEU A 58 -7.92 -7.21 -8.29
N SER A 59 -8.99 -6.89 -9.02
CA SER A 59 -8.87 -6.02 -10.21
C SER A 59 -8.38 -4.64 -9.79
N THR A 60 -7.69 -3.90 -10.68
CA THR A 60 -7.19 -2.55 -10.39
C THR A 60 -8.28 -1.64 -9.82
N LYS A 61 -9.48 -1.66 -10.40
CA LYS A 61 -10.62 -0.84 -9.95
C LYS A 61 -11.11 -1.22 -8.55
N ASP A 62 -11.21 -2.52 -8.27
CA ASP A 62 -11.63 -2.99 -6.95
C ASP A 62 -10.56 -2.74 -5.87
N ALA A 63 -9.28 -2.85 -6.24
CA ALA A 63 -8.15 -2.50 -5.38
C ALA A 63 -8.17 -1.02 -5.00
N ILE A 64 -8.40 -0.12 -5.96
CA ILE A 64 -8.55 1.33 -5.71
C ILE A 64 -9.68 1.57 -4.71
N ALA A 65 -10.88 1.05 -4.98
CA ALA A 65 -12.04 1.28 -4.12
C ALA A 65 -11.84 0.75 -2.68
N LEU A 66 -11.18 -0.41 -2.54
CA LEU A 66 -10.83 -0.96 -1.23
C LEU A 66 -9.84 -0.05 -0.48
N LEU A 67 -8.79 0.40 -1.16
CA LEU A 67 -7.75 1.22 -0.55
C LEU A 67 -8.23 2.63 -0.20
N GLU A 68 -9.12 3.23 -1.00
CA GLU A 68 -9.79 4.50 -0.65
C GLU A 68 -10.63 4.36 0.63
N SER A 69 -11.34 3.23 0.77
CA SER A 69 -12.08 2.95 1.99
C SER A 69 -11.15 2.78 3.19
N ALA A 70 -10.03 2.08 3.03
CA ALA A 70 -9.04 1.91 4.09
C ALA A 70 -8.39 3.26 4.48
N GLU A 71 -8.00 4.08 3.51
CA GLU A 71 -7.46 5.41 3.71
C GLU A 71 -8.40 6.30 4.53
N SER A 72 -9.68 6.36 4.13
CA SER A 72 -10.69 7.14 4.83
C SER A 72 -10.86 6.69 6.29
N ILE A 73 -10.86 5.38 6.53
CA ILE A 73 -10.97 4.82 7.88
C ILE A 73 -9.73 5.16 8.72
N ILE A 74 -8.53 4.95 8.19
CA ILE A 74 -7.27 5.22 8.91
C ILE A 74 -7.15 6.72 9.22
N SER A 75 -7.42 7.58 8.23
CA SER A 75 -7.41 9.04 8.40
C SER A 75 -8.40 9.49 9.49
N GLY A 76 -9.59 8.88 9.56
CA GLY A 76 -10.57 9.16 10.61
C GLY A 76 -10.10 8.84 12.04
N HIS A 77 -9.05 8.01 12.20
CA HIS A 77 -8.44 7.71 13.50
C HIS A 77 -7.27 8.65 13.87
N MET A 78 -6.87 9.56 12.99
CA MET A 78 -5.72 10.46 13.18
C MET A 78 -6.10 11.84 13.72
N THR A 79 -7.19 11.96 14.50
CA THR A 79 -7.70 13.28 14.90
C THR A 79 -6.72 14.11 15.73
N ASP A 80 -5.78 13.49 16.45
CA ASP A 80 -4.87 14.20 17.37
C ASP A 80 -3.44 13.62 17.49
N ASP A 81 -3.10 12.53 16.78
CA ASP A 81 -1.82 11.82 16.95
C ASP A 81 -1.25 11.29 15.62
N VAL A 82 0.07 11.43 15.44
CA VAL A 82 0.85 10.95 14.28
C VAL A 82 1.04 9.43 14.31
N LEU A 83 0.56 8.77 15.38
CA LEU A 83 0.70 7.34 15.65
C LEU A 83 0.45 6.42 14.43
N TYR A 84 -0.55 6.75 13.58
CA TYR A 84 -0.92 5.92 12.41
C TYR A 84 -0.51 6.53 11.06
N ALA A 85 0.29 7.59 11.05
CA ALA A 85 0.72 8.25 9.81
C ALA A 85 1.49 7.30 8.88
N ASN A 86 2.28 6.38 9.45
CA ASN A 86 3.02 5.37 8.67
C ASN A 86 2.08 4.38 7.96
N ASP A 87 1.00 3.98 8.62
CA ASP A 87 -0.02 3.07 8.06
C ASP A 87 -0.86 3.78 6.98
N LEU A 88 -1.17 5.06 7.21
CA LEU A 88 -1.87 5.88 6.22
C LEU A 88 -1.01 6.05 4.96
N ILE A 89 0.25 6.47 5.10
CA ILE A 89 1.18 6.61 3.99
C ILE A 89 1.35 5.27 3.26
N TYR A 90 1.41 4.15 3.99
CA TYR A 90 1.48 2.83 3.37
C TYR A 90 0.27 2.55 2.46
N ALA A 91 -0.95 2.77 2.94
CA ALA A 91 -2.16 2.60 2.14
C ALA A 91 -2.19 3.57 0.94
N GLN A 92 -1.82 4.83 1.14
CA GLN A 92 -1.80 5.86 0.09
C GLN A 92 -0.78 5.58 -1.01
N MET A 93 0.42 5.09 -0.68
CA MET A 93 1.41 4.71 -1.69
C MET A 93 0.89 3.57 -2.56
N HIS A 94 0.26 2.56 -1.95
CA HIS A 94 -0.34 1.45 -2.71
C HIS A 94 -1.50 1.93 -3.58
N LEU A 95 -2.36 2.80 -3.05
CA LEU A 95 -3.45 3.43 -3.82
C LEU A 95 -2.91 4.20 -5.03
N CYS A 96 -1.87 5.01 -4.82
CA CYS A 96 -1.16 5.75 -5.87
C CYS A 96 -0.63 4.80 -6.97
N ALA A 97 0.04 3.71 -6.60
CA ALA A 97 0.53 2.72 -7.56
C ALA A 97 -0.60 2.07 -8.39
N TYR A 98 -1.76 1.79 -7.79
CA TYR A 98 -2.92 1.30 -8.54
C TYR A 98 -3.54 2.37 -9.44
N ARG A 99 -3.64 3.62 -9.00
CA ARG A 99 -4.12 4.74 -9.84
C ARG A 99 -3.23 4.94 -11.07
N VAL A 100 -1.91 4.91 -10.89
CA VAL A 100 -0.94 4.93 -11.99
C VAL A 100 -1.15 3.73 -12.92
N SER A 101 -1.42 2.55 -12.38
CA SER A 101 -1.71 1.36 -13.19
C SER A 101 -3.03 1.46 -13.98
N ASP A 102 -4.02 2.21 -13.46
CA ASP A 102 -5.29 2.52 -14.13
C ASP A 102 -5.20 3.67 -15.14
N GLY A 103 -4.05 4.36 -15.21
CA GLY A 103 -3.82 5.48 -16.12
C GLY A 103 -4.08 6.87 -15.52
N ASP A 104 -4.37 6.96 -14.22
CA ASP A 104 -4.49 8.21 -13.49
C ASP A 104 -3.11 8.68 -12.99
N TYR A 105 -2.50 9.57 -13.76
CA TYR A 105 -1.17 10.13 -13.49
C TYR A 105 -1.19 11.52 -12.85
N GLU A 106 -2.35 12.19 -12.84
CA GLU A 106 -2.43 13.58 -12.41
C GLU A 106 -2.12 13.70 -10.91
N GLY A 107 -1.19 14.59 -10.58
CA GLY A 107 -0.75 14.82 -9.19
C GLY A 107 0.09 13.71 -8.56
N ARG A 108 0.19 12.51 -9.18
CA ARG A 108 0.90 11.35 -8.61
C ARG A 108 2.39 11.61 -8.37
N GLU A 109 3.05 12.34 -9.26
CA GLU A 109 4.45 12.73 -9.05
C GLU A 109 4.62 13.60 -7.80
N SER A 110 3.71 14.55 -7.60
CA SER A 110 3.74 15.42 -6.42
C SER A 110 3.54 14.65 -5.12
N GLU A 111 2.66 13.64 -5.12
CA GLU A 111 2.47 12.75 -3.96
C GLU A 111 3.75 11.98 -3.63
N ILE A 112 4.36 11.36 -4.64
CA ILE A 112 5.61 10.60 -4.49
C ILE A 112 6.75 11.48 -3.98
N LEU A 113 6.93 12.67 -4.55
CA LEU A 113 7.93 13.62 -4.08
C LEU A 113 7.61 14.15 -2.67
N GLY A 114 6.34 14.24 -2.31
CA GLY A 114 5.89 14.55 -0.95
C GLY A 114 6.37 13.52 0.06
N TRP A 115 6.21 12.23 -0.23
CA TRP A 115 6.70 11.16 0.65
C TRP A 115 8.23 11.11 0.74
N PHE A 116 8.95 11.41 -0.34
CA PHE A 116 10.41 11.56 -0.28
C PHE A 116 10.83 12.68 0.66
N LYS A 117 10.16 13.83 0.62
CA LYS A 117 10.44 14.94 1.55
C LYS A 117 10.19 14.56 3.01
N ILE A 118 9.15 13.77 3.29
CA ILE A 118 8.88 13.24 4.63
C ILE A 118 10.03 12.33 5.07
N TYR A 119 10.48 11.43 4.20
CA TYR A 119 11.57 10.51 4.50
C TYR A 119 12.93 11.20 4.70
N ASP A 120 13.26 12.19 3.85
CA ASP A 120 14.56 12.87 3.86
C ASP A 120 14.64 13.99 4.93
N SER A 121 13.53 14.33 5.60
CA SER A 121 13.50 15.43 6.58
C SER A 121 13.89 14.94 7.97
N ASP A 122 14.98 15.49 8.50
CA ASP A 122 15.42 15.31 9.90
C ASP A 122 14.40 15.85 10.92
N GLU A 123 13.43 16.65 10.48
CA GLU A 123 12.38 17.26 11.31
C GLU A 123 11.05 16.47 11.23
N SER A 124 10.97 15.42 10.42
CA SER A 124 9.75 14.63 10.31
C SER A 124 9.52 13.79 11.56
N GLU A 125 8.38 14.01 12.22
CA GLU A 125 7.92 13.19 13.35
C GLU A 125 7.38 11.82 12.89
N ILE A 126 7.29 11.57 11.57
CA ILE A 126 6.75 10.32 11.02
C ILE A 126 7.89 9.31 10.88
N PRO A 127 7.89 8.20 11.64
CA PRO A 127 8.93 7.18 11.52
C PRO A 127 8.72 6.36 10.24
N PHE A 128 9.30 6.80 9.12
CA PHE A 128 9.17 6.11 7.84
C PHE A 128 9.78 4.70 7.93
N SER A 129 8.94 3.66 7.81
CA SER A 129 9.45 2.29 7.95
C SER A 129 10.30 1.89 6.74
N ARG A 130 11.23 0.94 6.93
CA ARG A 130 12.00 0.36 5.81
C ARG A 130 11.07 -0.24 4.73
N LYS A 131 9.95 -0.84 5.14
CA LYS A 131 8.91 -1.37 4.24
C LYS A 131 8.34 -0.25 3.36
N ASN A 132 7.96 0.87 3.97
CA ASN A 132 7.44 2.03 3.27
C ASN A 132 8.48 2.66 2.34
N TYR A 133 9.73 2.82 2.80
CA TYR A 133 10.80 3.34 1.94
C TYR A 133 11.03 2.45 0.73
N THR A 134 11.07 1.14 0.92
CA THR A 134 11.25 0.16 -0.16
C THR A 134 10.11 0.29 -1.17
N PHE A 135 8.87 0.34 -0.69
CA PHE A 135 7.71 0.47 -1.58
C PHE A 135 7.62 1.84 -2.26
N LEU A 136 8.08 2.92 -1.60
CA LEU A 136 8.17 4.25 -2.23
C LEU A 136 9.07 4.24 -3.46
N GLN A 137 10.21 3.53 -3.41
CA GLN A 137 11.06 3.36 -4.60
C GLN A 137 10.30 2.64 -5.72
N TYR A 138 9.50 1.62 -5.39
CA TYR A 138 8.71 0.88 -6.36
C TYR A 138 7.59 1.73 -6.99
N ALA A 139 6.85 2.48 -6.17
CA ALA A 139 5.80 3.39 -6.64
C ALA A 139 6.37 4.47 -7.59
N ALA A 140 7.53 5.04 -7.24
CA ALA A 140 8.25 5.98 -8.09
C ALA A 140 8.67 5.33 -9.43
N TYR A 141 9.22 4.12 -9.37
CA TYR A 141 9.56 3.36 -10.57
C TYR A 141 8.35 3.19 -11.50
N ILE A 142 7.21 2.70 -11.00
CA ILE A 142 6.01 2.47 -11.80
C ILE A 142 5.56 3.78 -12.48
N LEU A 143 5.48 4.89 -11.72
CA LEU A 143 5.05 6.17 -12.28
C LEU A 143 5.97 6.61 -13.43
N TYR A 144 7.28 6.68 -13.16
CA TYR A 144 8.23 7.17 -14.14
C TYR A 144 8.35 6.26 -15.36
N GLU A 145 8.13 4.95 -15.19
CA GLU A 145 8.00 4.02 -16.29
C GLU A 145 6.78 4.35 -17.18
N LYS A 146 5.61 4.59 -16.56
CA LYS A 146 4.36 4.87 -17.29
C LYS A 146 4.37 6.21 -18.02
N ILE A 147 5.00 7.23 -17.46
CA ILE A 147 5.13 8.54 -18.12
C ILE A 147 6.35 8.63 -19.04
N HIS A 148 7.04 7.51 -19.30
CA HIS A 148 8.19 7.39 -20.18
C HIS A 148 9.43 8.24 -19.78
N ASN A 149 9.57 8.55 -18.49
CA ASN A 149 10.80 9.13 -17.96
C ASN A 149 11.76 8.01 -17.53
N LEU A 150 12.46 7.44 -18.51
CA LEU A 150 13.27 6.23 -18.33
C LEU A 150 14.45 6.43 -17.36
N GLU A 151 15.05 7.62 -17.32
CA GLU A 151 16.16 7.93 -16.42
C GLU A 151 15.72 7.82 -14.96
N GLN A 152 14.61 8.48 -14.60
CA GLN A 152 14.08 8.39 -13.24
C GLN A 152 13.59 6.97 -12.94
N ALA A 153 12.92 6.31 -13.90
CA ALA A 153 12.45 4.94 -13.72
C ALA A 153 13.62 3.99 -13.36
N GLN A 154 14.72 4.04 -14.11
CA GLN A 154 15.91 3.22 -13.84
C GLN A 154 16.53 3.51 -12.47
N LYS A 155 16.65 4.79 -12.11
CA LYS A 155 17.17 5.22 -10.80
C LYS A 155 16.36 4.61 -9.65
N TYR A 156 15.03 4.72 -9.70
CA TYR A 156 14.17 4.22 -8.63
C TYR A 156 14.07 2.70 -8.61
N LEU A 157 14.12 2.05 -9.77
CA LEU A 157 14.19 0.60 -9.88
C LEU A 157 15.44 0.01 -9.21
N LEU A 158 16.62 0.59 -9.46
CA LEU A 158 17.87 0.15 -8.82
C LEU A 158 17.83 0.32 -7.29
N ARG A 159 17.26 1.43 -6.81
CA ARG A 159 17.05 1.67 -5.39
C ARG A 159 16.08 0.66 -4.78
N TYR A 160 15.00 0.34 -5.47
CA TYR A 160 14.05 -0.69 -5.05
C TYR A 160 14.72 -2.06 -4.90
N ILE A 161 15.44 -2.52 -5.93
CA ILE A 161 16.16 -3.81 -5.92
C ILE A 161 17.14 -3.86 -4.75
N THR A 162 17.90 -2.78 -4.54
CA THR A 162 18.86 -2.70 -3.43
C THR A 162 18.17 -2.76 -2.06
N ALA A 163 17.06 -2.03 -1.89
CA ALA A 163 16.34 -1.96 -0.61
C ALA A 163 15.58 -3.27 -0.27
N SER A 164 14.97 -3.89 -1.29
CA SER A 164 14.17 -5.12 -1.18
C SER A 164 15.00 -6.39 -1.16
N SER A 165 16.23 -6.37 -1.72
CA SER A 165 17.00 -7.57 -2.06
C SER A 165 16.25 -8.52 -3.01
N ASP A 166 15.25 -8.02 -3.73
CA ASP A 166 14.51 -8.76 -4.77
C ASP A 166 15.08 -8.42 -6.15
N TYR A 167 15.71 -9.42 -6.78
CA TYR A 167 16.36 -9.30 -8.07
C TYR A 167 15.47 -9.73 -9.24
N THR A 168 14.20 -10.09 -9.02
CA THR A 168 13.29 -10.53 -10.08
C THR A 168 13.08 -9.45 -11.16
N LEU A 169 13.11 -8.18 -10.77
CA LEU A 169 12.98 -7.05 -11.68
C LEU A 169 14.30 -6.62 -12.33
N LEU A 170 15.43 -7.27 -12.04
CA LEU A 170 16.74 -6.87 -12.57
C LEU A 170 16.81 -7.01 -14.10
N GLU A 171 16.08 -7.97 -14.67
CA GLU A 171 15.98 -8.12 -16.13
C GLU A 171 15.38 -6.90 -16.84
N SER A 172 14.52 -6.14 -16.15
CA SER A 172 13.91 -4.92 -16.72
C SER A 172 14.90 -3.75 -16.84
N VAL A 173 16.02 -3.79 -16.11
CA VAL A 173 17.12 -2.81 -16.21
C VAL A 173 17.97 -3.05 -17.46
N VAL A 174 18.16 -4.31 -17.85
CA VAL A 174 19.12 -4.70 -18.91
C VAL A 174 18.51 -4.65 -20.31
N ARG A 175 17.17 -4.68 -20.45
CA ARG A 175 16.46 -4.86 -21.72
C ARG A 175 15.89 -3.58 -22.35
N ARG A 176 16.32 -2.37 -21.96
CA ARG A 176 15.84 -1.11 -22.54
C ARG A 176 16.96 -0.24 -23.08
#